data_AF-A0A1Y2B928-F1
#
_entry.id   AF-A0A1Y2B928-F1
#
_cell.length_a   1.000
_cell.length_b   1.000
_cell.length_c   1.000
_cell.angle_alpha   90.00
_cell.angle_beta   90.00
_cell.angle_gamma   90.00
#
_symmetry.space_group_name_H-M   'P 1'
#
loop_
_entity.id
_entity.type
_entity.pdbx_description
1 polymer ?
#
loop_
_entity_poly.entity_id
_entity_poly.type
_entity_poly.pdbx_seq_one_letter_code
_entity_poly.pdbx_strand_id
1 'polypeptide(L)'
;MKFRFLYCFALIVLLLAFTVEGKLVRREYVADNIQTEEISTYIIVLKDSLTQEAFDTKISTLTTLIGEENITQVYRMPGFRGLAANVSNSLIKKIEKDDAVDYIEKDSTVSIN
;
A
#
# COMPACT_ATOMS: atom_id res chain seq x y z
N MET A 1 7.69 -22.90 -63.86
CA MET A 1 8.41 -23.33 -62.64
C MET A 1 8.66 -22.15 -61.67
N LYS A 2 7.63 -21.41 -61.23
CA LYS A 2 7.81 -20.24 -60.33
C LYS A 2 7.04 -20.33 -59.00
N PHE A 3 6.02 -21.19 -58.90
CA PHE A 3 5.21 -21.33 -57.68
C PHE A 3 5.76 -22.33 -56.65
N ARG A 4 6.58 -23.32 -57.06
CA ARG A 4 7.12 -24.34 -56.14
C ARG A 4 8.13 -23.77 -55.14
N PHE A 5 8.88 -22.73 -55.53
CA PHE A 5 9.83 -22.06 -54.64
C PHE A 5 9.15 -21.33 -53.48
N LEU A 6 7.98 -20.74 -53.72
CA LEU A 6 7.24 -19.99 -52.71
C LEU A 6 6.70 -20.91 -51.60
N TYR A 7 6.23 -22.11 -51.97
CA TYR A 7 5.80 -23.12 -51.01
C TYR A 7 6.96 -23.66 -50.17
N CYS A 8 8.12 -23.93 -50.78
CA CYS A 8 9.29 -24.37 -50.04
C CYS A 8 9.80 -23.29 -49.08
N PHE A 9 9.76 -22.02 -49.49
CA PHE A 9 10.16 -20.89 -48.63
C PHE A 9 9.22 -20.73 -47.44
N ALA A 10 7.90 -20.83 -47.66
CA ALA A 10 6.91 -20.78 -46.58
C ALA A 10 7.09 -21.93 -45.56
N LEU A 11 7.40 -23.15 -46.04
CA LEU A 11 7.68 -24.31 -45.18
C LEU A 11 8.93 -24.12 -44.31
N ILE A 12 9.98 -23.51 -44.86
CA ILE A 12 11.22 -23.22 -44.12
C ILE A 12 10.97 -22.17 -43.04
N VAL A 13 10.21 -21.11 -43.36
CA VAL A 13 9.82 -20.08 -42.37
C VAL A 13 8.97 -20.67 -41.24
N LEU A 14 8.04 -21.58 -41.57
CA LEU A 14 7.22 -22.27 -40.57
C LEU A 14 8.09 -23.14 -39.64
N LEU A 15 9.04 -23.89 -40.19
CA LEU A 15 9.96 -24.72 -39.41
C LEU A 15 10.88 -23.88 -38.50
N LEU A 16 11.38 -22.75 -38.98
CA LEU A 16 12.21 -21.85 -38.17
C LEU A 16 11.45 -21.26 -36.98
N ALA A 17 10.16 -20.92 -37.16
CA ALA A 17 9.31 -20.42 -36.07
C ALA A 17 9.08 -21.48 -34.96
N PHE A 18 9.04 -22.78 -35.31
CA PHE A 18 8.93 -23.85 -34.33
C PHE A 18 10.24 -24.15 -33.60
N THR A 19 11.40 -23.93 -34.24
CA THR A 19 12.71 -24.15 -33.61
C THR A 19 13.16 -23.03 -32.67
N VAL A 20 12.45 -21.91 -32.62
CA VAL A 20 12.55 -20.97 -31.49
C VAL A 20 11.77 -21.57 -30.33
N GLU A 21 12.22 -22.74 -29.87
CA GLU A 21 11.96 -23.23 -28.54
C GLU A 21 12.46 -22.14 -27.60
N GLY A 22 11.51 -21.33 -27.14
CA GLY A 22 11.74 -20.42 -26.04
C GLY A 22 12.45 -21.21 -24.97
N LYS A 23 13.68 -20.79 -24.66
CA LYS A 23 14.40 -21.25 -23.49
C LYS A 23 13.40 -21.11 -22.34
N LEU A 24 12.83 -22.23 -21.91
CA LEU A 24 11.97 -22.29 -20.74
C LEU A 24 12.89 -21.98 -19.57
N VAL A 25 13.09 -20.69 -19.34
CA VAL A 25 13.62 -20.17 -18.09
C VAL A 25 12.58 -20.63 -17.10
N ARG A 26 12.86 -21.75 -16.44
CA ARG A 26 12.19 -22.13 -15.21
C ARG A 26 12.48 -20.96 -14.27
N ARG A 27 11.58 -19.98 -14.27
CA ARG A 27 11.48 -19.04 -13.17
C ARG A 27 11.15 -19.95 -12.01
N GLU A 28 12.18 -20.23 -11.23
CA GLU A 28 11.98 -20.62 -9.86
C GLU A 28 11.12 -19.49 -9.29
N TYR A 29 9.82 -19.75 -9.17
CA TYR A 29 8.96 -18.90 -8.38
C TYR A 29 9.48 -19.08 -6.97
N VAL A 30 10.48 -18.27 -6.61
CA VAL A 30 10.57 -17.82 -5.24
C VAL A 30 9.23 -17.15 -5.05
N ALA A 31 8.32 -17.86 -4.39
CA ALA A 31 7.20 -17.21 -3.74
C ALA A 31 7.87 -16.25 -2.75
N ASP A 32 8.19 -15.06 -3.23
CA ASP A 32 8.34 -13.92 -2.34
C ASP A 32 7.03 -13.94 -1.58
N ASN A 33 7.12 -14.31 -0.30
CA ASN A 33 6.10 -14.01 0.68
C ASN A 33 6.02 -12.48 0.70
N ILE A 34 5.33 -11.89 -0.28
CA ILE A 34 4.81 -10.54 -0.17
C ILE A 34 3.75 -10.69 0.91
N GLN A 35 4.18 -10.61 2.17
CA GLN A 35 3.27 -10.39 3.28
C GLN A 35 2.64 -9.04 2.98
N THR A 36 1.47 -9.07 2.34
CA THR A 36 0.65 -7.89 2.17
C THR A 36 0.37 -7.37 3.57
N GLU A 37 0.94 -6.23 3.93
CA GLU A 37 0.74 -5.68 5.26
C GLU A 37 -0.75 -5.46 5.49
N GLU A 38 -1.26 -5.97 6.60
CA GLU A 38 -2.64 -5.76 7.00
C GLU A 38 -2.88 -4.26 7.19
N ILE A 39 -3.79 -3.70 6.41
CA ILE A 39 -4.31 -2.34 6.58
C ILE A 39 -5.51 -2.41 7.52
N SER A 40 -5.53 -1.54 8.52
CA SER A 40 -6.65 -1.43 9.46
C SER A 40 -6.95 0.03 9.74
N THR A 41 -8.15 0.30 10.26
CA THR A 41 -8.53 1.62 10.74
C THR A 41 -7.90 1.87 12.11
N TYR A 42 -7.25 3.01 12.27
CA TYR A 42 -6.66 3.46 13.51
C TYR A 42 -7.11 4.89 13.82
N ILE A 43 -7.31 5.16 15.11
CA ILE A 43 -7.52 6.50 15.66
C ILE A 43 -6.21 6.93 16.32
N ILE A 44 -5.61 7.99 15.82
CA ILE A 44 -4.35 8.56 16.30
C ILE A 44 -4.70 9.83 17.08
N VAL A 45 -4.53 9.78 18.40
CA VAL A 45 -4.86 10.87 19.30
C VAL A 45 -3.60 11.63 19.68
N LEU A 46 -3.66 12.96 19.58
CA LEU A 46 -2.58 13.87 19.89
C LEU A 46 -2.77 14.47 21.28
N LYS A 47 -1.66 14.83 21.92
CA LYS A 47 -1.65 15.42 23.26
C LYS A 47 -2.47 16.71 23.30
N ASP A 48 -3.34 16.83 24.31
CA ASP A 48 -4.20 18.01 24.49
C ASP A 48 -3.37 19.27 24.82
N SER A 49 -2.15 19.10 25.34
CA SER A 49 -1.22 20.21 25.63
C SER A 49 -0.67 20.93 24.38
N LEU A 50 -0.91 20.42 23.17
CA LEU A 50 -0.48 21.08 21.95
C LEU A 50 -1.23 22.38 21.71
N THR A 51 -0.51 23.44 21.35
CA THR A 51 -1.13 24.67 20.86
C THR A 51 -1.95 24.40 19.59
N GLN A 52 -2.83 25.33 19.22
CA GLN A 52 -3.61 25.19 17.97
C GLN A 52 -2.69 25.08 16.74
N GLU A 53 -1.66 25.92 16.67
CA GLU A 53 -0.68 25.91 15.58
C GLU A 53 0.13 24.61 15.52
N ALA A 54 0.59 24.10 16.67
CA ALA A 54 1.36 22.86 16.72
C ALA A 54 0.51 21.66 16.29
N PHE A 55 -0.75 21.63 16.70
CA PHE A 55 -1.71 20.64 16.26
C PHE A 55 -1.94 20.69 14.74
N ASP A 56 -2.23 21.86 14.17
CA ASP A 56 -2.50 21.99 12.73
C ASP A 56 -1.28 21.56 11.90
N THR A 57 -0.08 21.95 12.35
CA THR A 57 1.19 21.50 11.76
C THR A 57 1.33 19.97 11.84
N LYS A 58 1.01 19.37 12.99
CA LYS A 58 1.11 17.93 13.19
C LYS A 58 0.10 17.16 12.34
N ILE A 59 -1.14 17.63 12.25
CA ILE A 59 -2.15 17.07 11.36
C ILE A 59 -1.65 17.10 9.91
N SER A 60 -1.17 18.24 9.43
CA SER A 60 -0.62 18.34 8.07
C SER A 60 0.54 17.36 7.82
N THR A 61 1.43 17.21 8.80
CA THR A 61 2.55 16.27 8.74
C THR A 61 2.07 14.82 8.68
N LEU A 62 1.13 14.43 9.54
CA LEU A 62 0.57 13.09 9.56
C LEU A 62 -0.23 12.79 8.30
N THR A 63 -1.04 13.72 7.81
CA THR A 63 -1.76 13.59 6.53
C THR A 63 -0.80 13.36 5.37
N THR A 64 0.31 14.09 5.32
CA THR A 64 1.34 13.89 4.29
C THR A 64 2.02 12.53 4.40
N LEU A 65 2.31 12.07 5.62
CA LEU A 65 2.94 10.78 5.88
C LEU A 65 2.03 9.60 5.54
N ILE A 66 0.73 9.74 5.82
CA ILE A 66 -0.29 8.69 5.67
C ILE A 66 -0.87 8.66 4.25
N GLY A 67 -0.92 9.80 3.57
CA GLY A 67 -1.69 9.99 2.34
C GLY A 67 -3.10 10.48 2.67
N GLU A 68 -3.52 11.57 2.02
CA GLU A 68 -4.82 12.21 2.27
C GLU A 68 -5.99 11.26 1.99
N GLU A 69 -5.85 10.38 1.00
CA GLU A 69 -6.83 9.37 0.62
C GLU A 69 -7.07 8.30 1.69
N ASN A 70 -6.15 8.15 2.63
CA ASN A 70 -6.23 7.18 3.72
C ASN A 70 -6.80 7.79 5.00
N ILE A 71 -6.95 9.12 5.07
CA ILE A 71 -7.54 9.82 6.22
C ILE A 71 -9.06 9.72 6.13
N THR A 72 -9.67 9.15 7.17
CA THR A 72 -11.14 9.02 7.25
C THR A 72 -11.78 10.18 8.00
N GLN A 73 -11.11 10.72 9.01
CA GLN A 73 -11.63 11.83 9.81
C GLN A 73 -10.51 12.60 10.51
N VAL A 74 -10.72 13.91 10.75
CA VAL A 74 -9.87 14.72 11.63
C VAL A 74 -10.71 15.21 12.81
N TYR A 75 -10.24 14.98 14.03
CA TYR A 75 -10.89 15.37 15.27
C TYR A 75 -10.27 16.66 15.81
N ARG A 76 -11.11 17.67 16.09
CA ARG A 76 -10.69 19.01 16.52
C ARG A 76 -11.37 19.45 17.82
N MET A 77 -11.84 18.50 18.63
CA MET A 77 -12.58 18.79 19.86
C MET A 77 -11.61 19.02 21.03
N PRO A 78 -11.87 19.96 21.96
CA PRO A 78 -11.09 20.07 23.19
C PRO A 78 -11.04 18.73 23.94
N GLY A 79 -9.86 18.31 24.42
CA GLY A 79 -9.68 17.01 25.08
C GLY A 79 -9.68 15.79 24.15
N PHE A 80 -9.97 15.95 22.86
CA PHE A 80 -9.92 14.88 21.86
C PHE A 80 -9.56 15.42 20.47
N ARG A 81 -8.26 15.45 20.20
CA ARG A 81 -7.67 16.04 18.99
C ARG A 81 -6.82 14.99 18.29
N GLY A 82 -6.97 14.83 16.99
CA GLY A 82 -6.24 13.80 16.25
C GLY A 82 -6.85 13.51 14.89
N LEU A 83 -6.64 12.29 14.40
CA LEU A 83 -7.24 11.84 13.14
C LEU A 83 -7.51 10.32 13.16
N ALA A 84 -8.43 9.88 12.32
CA ALA A 84 -8.63 8.47 12.00
C ALA A 84 -8.13 8.20 10.58
N ALA A 85 -7.50 7.05 10.37
CA ALA A 85 -6.94 6.67 9.08
C ALA A 85 -6.86 5.15 8.88
N ASN A 86 -6.90 4.73 7.60
CA ASN A 86 -6.64 3.36 7.18
C ASN A 86 -5.15 3.20 6.90
N VAL A 87 -4.42 2.51 7.79
CA VAL A 87 -2.96 2.43 7.72
C VAL A 87 -2.44 1.05 8.11
N SER A 88 -1.23 0.74 7.65
CA SER A 88 -0.57 -0.51 8.02
C SER A 88 0.08 -0.44 9.41
N ASN A 89 0.22 -1.61 10.03
CA ASN A 89 0.85 -1.72 11.35
C ASN A 89 2.30 -1.20 11.38
N SER A 90 3.02 -1.26 10.26
CA SER A 90 4.39 -0.74 10.19
C SER A 90 4.44 0.78 10.25
N LEU A 91 3.45 1.45 9.66
CA LEU A 91 3.32 2.91 9.72
C LEU A 91 2.89 3.36 11.11
N ILE A 92 1.95 2.65 11.75
CA ILE A 92 1.55 2.92 13.14
C ILE A 92 2.75 2.88 14.09
N LYS A 93 3.61 1.86 13.98
CA LYS A 93 4.85 1.78 14.80
C LYS A 93 5.82 2.94 14.59
N LYS A 94 5.73 3.66 13.47
CA LYS A 94 6.51 4.89 13.25
C LYS A 94 5.84 6.08 13.92
N ILE A 95 4.52 6.19 13.79
CA ILE A 95 3.72 7.28 14.36
C ILE A 95 3.69 7.21 15.88
N GLU A 96 3.66 6.01 16.46
CA GLU A 96 3.70 5.77 17.92
C GLU A 96 4.95 6.37 18.60
N LYS A 97 6.03 6.61 17.84
CA LYS A 97 7.25 7.22 18.35
C LYS A 97 7.23 8.76 18.32
N ASP A 98 6.21 9.35 17.73
CA ASP A 98 6.06 10.80 17.65
C ASP A 98 5.67 11.35 19.02
N ASP A 99 6.39 12.37 19.49
CA ASP A 99 6.22 12.96 20.80
C ASP A 99 4.90 13.72 20.98
N ALA A 100 4.24 14.09 19.89
CA ALA A 100 2.94 14.75 19.90
C ALA A 100 1.77 13.76 20.06
N VAL A 101 2.01 12.47 19.88
CA VAL A 101 0.99 11.41 20.04
C VAL A 101 0.80 11.12 21.52
N ASP A 102 -0.47 11.02 21.93
CA ASP A 102 -0.87 10.62 23.27
C ASP A 102 -1.11 9.10 23.31
N TYR A 103 -2.00 8.61 22.43
CA TYR A 103 -2.24 7.19 22.23
C TYR A 103 -2.77 6.91 20.82
N ILE A 104 -2.75 5.63 20.45
CA ILE A 104 -3.30 5.12 19.19
C ILE A 104 -4.22 3.95 19.51
N GLU A 105 -5.42 3.96 18.94
CA GLU A 105 -6.42 2.90 19.11
C GLU A 105 -6.73 2.25 17.76
N LYS A 106 -6.74 0.91 17.71
CA LYS A 106 -7.22 0.16 16.54
C LYS A 106 -8.75 0.14 16.61
N ASP A 107 -9.40 0.58 15.54
CA ASP A 107 -10.86 0.54 15.47
C ASP A 107 -11.37 -0.91 15.61
N SER A 108 -12.47 -1.08 16.32
CA SER A 108 -13.02 -2.40 16.62
C SER A 108 -14.54 -2.39 16.54
N THR A 109 -15.12 -3.48 16.02
CA THR A 109 -16.58 -3.61 15.93
C THR A 109 -17.16 -3.89 17.31
N VAL A 110 -17.95 -2.96 17.83
CA VAL A 110 -18.74 -3.16 19.06
C VAL A 110 -20.04 -3.87 18.69
N SER A 111 -20.29 -5.03 19.31
CA SER A 111 -21.54 -5.77 19.14
C SER A 111 -22.41 -5.62 20.39
N ILE A 112 -23.70 -5.33 20.21
CA ILE A 112 -24.68 -5.29 21.29
C ILE A 112 -25.25 -6.71 21.46
N ASN A 113 -25.20 -7.23 22.69
CA ASN A 113 -25.79 -8.51 23.08
C ASN A 113 -27.27 -8.35 23.45
#